data_AF-A0A512J100-F1
#
_entry.id   AF-A0A512J100-F1
#
_cell.length_a   1.000
_cell.length_b   1.000
_cell.length_c   1.000
_cell.angle_alpha   90.00
_cell.angle_beta   90.00
_cell.angle_gamma   90.00
#
_symmetry.space_group_name_H-M   'P 1'
#
loop_
_entity.id
_entity.type
_entity.pdbx_description
1 polymer ?
#
loop_
_entity_poly.entity_id
_entity_poly.type
_entity_poly.pdbx_seq_one_letter_code
_entity_poly.pdbx_strand_id
1 'polypeptide(L)'
;MASDRDECSAVADPREAAEEAGLRYVDDRMPGLTRRKSGTGFRYLDAKGQPVRDAATLARIRSLAIPPAYTEVWICPRANGHIQATGRDAKGRKQYRYHPEFREARESSKFSHIMAFADALPSIRVRIDADMRRPGLPREKVLATVVHLLESTLIRVGNDDYARANKSYGLTTLRDPHVRVQGAELSFRFKGKSGKTWNLSVKDRRVARIVKACQDLPGQELFQYVDEDGEQRDVTSADVNAYLREITGQDITAKDFRTWAGTVLAALALREFEAFDSEAKAKKNVRTAIESVAGRLGNTPTICRKCYIHPQILDGYLEGDLLEQVQEAVETELCEDLNRLKPEEAAVLSLLRTRLEAAKAEPERPAPRENQRKSPAKASARPKGGARAGGKAKAAARKAGKAAAARARRPAPEGAGASAA
;
A
#
# COMPACT_ATOMS: atom_id res chain seq x y z
N MET A 1 7.99 -8.27 7.75
CA MET A 1 8.14 -7.09 6.87
C MET A 1 8.09 -7.40 5.36
N ALA A 2 7.82 -8.63 4.90
CA ALA A 2 7.83 -8.98 3.47
C ALA A 2 6.45 -8.98 2.78
N SER A 3 5.35 -8.69 3.49
CA SER A 3 3.97 -8.84 2.97
C SER A 3 3.32 -7.57 2.41
N ASP A 4 3.99 -6.42 2.49
CA ASP A 4 3.41 -5.13 2.06
C ASP A 4 3.68 -4.80 0.58
N ARG A 5 4.46 -5.63 -0.14
CA ARG A 5 4.92 -5.32 -1.50
C ARG A 5 3.92 -5.63 -2.62
N ASP A 6 2.82 -6.36 -2.33
CA ASP A 6 1.87 -6.83 -3.34
C ASP A 6 0.53 -6.04 -3.40
N GLU A 7 0.33 -4.99 -2.60
CA GLU A 7 -0.91 -4.19 -2.64
C GLU A 7 -1.01 -3.25 -3.86
N CYS A 8 0.05 -3.16 -4.68
CA CYS A 8 0.22 -2.14 -5.72
C CYS A 8 -0.43 -2.47 -7.08
N SER A 9 -1.13 -3.59 -7.24
CA SER A 9 -1.79 -3.93 -8.51
C SER A 9 -3.10 -3.16 -8.70
N ALA A 10 -3.14 -2.14 -9.56
CA ALA A 10 -4.37 -1.61 -10.17
C ALA A 10 -4.38 -2.11 -11.62
N VAL A 11 -5.52 -2.62 -12.09
CA VAL A 11 -5.60 -3.52 -13.25
C VAL A 11 -5.61 -2.70 -14.56
N ALA A 12 -4.43 -2.24 -15.00
CA ALA A 12 -4.14 -2.36 -16.43
C ALA A 12 -4.02 -3.85 -16.76
N ASP A 13 -4.46 -4.30 -17.94
CA ASP A 13 -4.20 -5.68 -18.38
C ASP A 13 -2.70 -5.95 -18.20
N PRO A 14 -2.29 -6.92 -17.37
CA PRO A 14 -0.88 -7.22 -17.16
C PRO A 14 -0.14 -7.55 -18.46
N ARG A 15 -0.86 -7.89 -19.54
CA ARG A 15 -0.34 -8.02 -20.90
C ARG A 15 -0.03 -6.67 -21.55
N GLU A 16 -0.97 -5.74 -21.59
CA GLU A 16 -0.77 -4.40 -22.16
C GLU A 16 0.35 -3.66 -21.43
N ALA A 17 0.35 -3.68 -20.09
CA ALA A 17 1.41 -3.07 -19.28
C ALA A 17 2.79 -3.74 -19.48
N ALA A 18 2.82 -5.00 -19.91
CA ALA A 18 4.07 -5.65 -20.30
C ALA A 18 4.50 -5.19 -21.69
N GLU A 19 3.59 -5.10 -22.65
CA GLU A 19 3.86 -4.67 -24.03
C GLU A 19 4.34 -3.21 -24.10
N GLU A 20 3.69 -2.29 -23.38
CA GLU A 20 4.10 -0.88 -23.27
C GLU A 20 5.50 -0.73 -22.68
N ALA A 21 5.88 -1.59 -21.74
CA ALA A 21 7.22 -1.62 -21.16
C ALA A 21 8.26 -2.33 -22.04
N GLY A 22 7.90 -2.79 -23.26
CA GLY A 22 8.78 -3.58 -24.12
C GLY A 22 9.07 -5.00 -23.59
N LEU A 23 8.26 -5.47 -22.65
CA LEU A 23 8.42 -6.75 -21.96
C LEU A 23 7.47 -7.81 -22.51
N ARG A 24 7.87 -9.07 -22.36
CA ARG A 24 7.05 -10.22 -22.74
C ARG A 24 6.11 -10.61 -21.62
N TYR A 25 4.84 -10.74 -21.97
CA TYR A 25 3.88 -11.44 -21.14
C TYR A 25 4.29 -12.92 -20.99
N VAL A 26 4.38 -13.41 -19.74
CA VAL A 26 4.85 -14.76 -19.38
C VAL A 26 3.99 -15.32 -18.25
N ASP A 27 3.76 -16.62 -18.26
CA ASP A 27 3.03 -17.34 -17.21
C ASP A 27 3.98 -18.33 -16.53
N ASP A 28 3.86 -18.51 -15.21
CA ASP A 28 4.75 -19.39 -14.45
C ASP A 28 4.41 -20.89 -14.56
N ARG A 29 3.35 -21.24 -15.30
CA ARG A 29 3.07 -22.58 -15.81
C ARG A 29 3.93 -22.92 -17.04
N MET A 30 4.56 -21.92 -17.67
CA MET A 30 5.48 -22.17 -18.77
C MET A 30 6.77 -22.83 -18.27
N PRO A 31 7.48 -23.58 -19.13
CA PRO A 31 8.80 -24.11 -18.78
C PRO A 31 9.76 -22.99 -18.35
N GLY A 32 10.38 -23.14 -17.18
CA GLY A 32 11.30 -22.15 -16.63
C GLY A 32 12.43 -22.77 -15.83
N LEU A 33 13.21 -21.92 -15.17
CA LEU A 33 14.32 -22.37 -14.33
C LEU A 33 13.79 -22.68 -12.92
N THR A 34 14.32 -23.74 -12.31
CA THR A 34 13.94 -24.14 -10.95
C THR A 34 15.11 -23.99 -10.00
N ARG A 35 14.80 -23.71 -8.73
CA ARG A 35 15.81 -23.59 -7.66
C ARG A 35 15.78 -24.84 -6.78
N ARG A 36 16.93 -25.49 -6.60
CA ARG A 36 17.13 -26.60 -5.65
C ARG A 36 18.19 -26.27 -4.61
N LYS A 37 17.98 -26.70 -3.37
CA LYS A 37 18.98 -26.56 -2.30
C LYS A 37 20.19 -27.45 -2.63
N SER A 38 21.40 -26.91 -2.46
CA SER A 38 22.66 -27.62 -2.72
C SER A 38 23.72 -27.15 -1.72
N GLY A 39 24.04 -27.99 -0.73
CA GLY A 39 24.95 -27.63 0.36
C GLY A 39 24.45 -26.41 1.15
N THR A 40 25.31 -25.39 1.27
CA THR A 40 25.01 -24.11 1.93
C THR A 40 24.27 -23.10 1.04
N GLY A 41 24.05 -23.43 -0.24
CA GLY A 41 23.44 -22.53 -1.22
C GLY A 41 22.37 -23.19 -2.09
N PHE A 42 22.24 -22.69 -3.32
CA PHE A 42 21.25 -23.17 -4.28
C PHE A 42 21.90 -23.49 -5.62
N ARG A 43 21.39 -24.53 -6.28
CA ARG A 43 21.63 -24.85 -7.69
C ARG A 43 20.39 -24.47 -8.48
N TYR A 44 20.60 -23.93 -9.67
CA TYR A 44 19.54 -23.60 -10.62
C TYR A 44 19.55 -24.63 -11.76
N LEU A 45 18.37 -25.13 -12.11
CA LEU A 45 18.18 -26.10 -13.18
C LEU A 45 17.31 -25.49 -14.26
N ASP A 46 17.57 -25.81 -15.52
CA ASP A 46 16.70 -25.43 -16.64
C ASP A 46 15.44 -26.33 -16.70
N ALA A 47 14.60 -26.08 -17.71
CA ALA A 47 13.37 -26.84 -17.92
C ALA A 47 13.61 -28.34 -18.22
N LYS A 48 14.84 -28.72 -18.64
CA LYS A 48 15.25 -30.10 -18.88
C LYS A 48 15.95 -30.72 -17.66
N GLY A 49 16.01 -30.00 -16.53
CA GLY A 49 16.70 -30.44 -15.32
C GLY A 49 18.22 -30.30 -15.36
N GLN A 50 18.79 -29.65 -16.38
CA GLN A 50 20.23 -29.48 -16.52
C GLN A 50 20.74 -28.27 -15.72
N PRO A 51 21.95 -28.32 -15.14
CA PRO A 51 22.49 -27.20 -14.39
C PRO A 51 22.67 -25.95 -15.24
N VAL A 52 22.12 -24.82 -14.79
CA VAL A 52 22.34 -23.51 -15.41
C VAL A 52 23.75 -23.03 -15.10
N ARG A 53 24.58 -22.88 -16.13
CA ARG A 53 25.98 -22.42 -16.02
C ARG A 53 26.22 -21.03 -16.58
N ASP A 54 25.25 -20.49 -17.33
CA ASP A 54 25.37 -19.17 -17.94
C ASP A 54 25.52 -18.07 -16.87
N ALA A 55 26.61 -17.33 -16.94
CA ALA A 55 26.98 -16.34 -15.93
C ALA A 55 26.00 -15.17 -15.88
N ALA A 56 25.49 -14.73 -17.03
CA ALA A 56 24.52 -13.63 -17.13
C ALA A 56 23.19 -14.01 -16.49
N THR A 57 22.68 -15.21 -16.79
CA THR A 57 21.47 -15.76 -16.17
C THR A 57 21.63 -15.89 -14.66
N LEU A 58 22.75 -16.42 -14.18
CA LEU A 58 23.00 -16.56 -12.74
C LEU A 58 23.11 -15.20 -12.04
N ALA A 59 23.70 -14.18 -12.68
CA ALA A 59 23.76 -12.82 -12.15
C ALA A 59 22.36 -12.20 -12.01
N ARG A 60 21.52 -12.34 -13.03
CA ARG A 60 20.11 -11.91 -12.99
C ARG A 60 19.35 -12.59 -11.86
N ILE A 61 19.47 -13.91 -11.72
CA ILE A 61 18.78 -14.63 -10.64
C ILE A 61 19.17 -14.10 -9.25
N ARG A 62 20.46 -13.78 -9.05
CA ARG A 62 20.93 -13.18 -7.80
C ARG A 62 20.33 -11.79 -7.56
N SER A 63 20.20 -10.95 -8.59
CA SER A 63 19.62 -9.60 -8.45
C SER A 63 18.12 -9.63 -8.11
N LEU A 64 17.39 -10.70 -8.45
CA LEU A 64 15.99 -10.88 -8.06
C LEU A 64 15.78 -11.01 -6.54
N ALA A 65 16.84 -11.30 -5.78
CA ALA A 65 16.81 -11.47 -4.33
C ALA A 65 15.66 -12.37 -3.85
N ILE A 66 15.52 -13.54 -4.47
CA ILE A 66 14.48 -14.53 -4.13
C ILE A 66 14.78 -15.08 -2.73
N PRO A 67 13.90 -14.86 -1.72
CA PRO A 67 14.18 -15.26 -0.36
C PRO A 67 14.54 -16.74 -0.25
N PRO A 68 15.54 -17.10 0.57
CA PRO A 68 16.02 -18.48 0.67
C PRO A 68 14.97 -19.44 1.23
N ALA A 69 14.03 -18.93 2.03
CA ALA A 69 12.94 -19.71 2.60
C ALA A 69 11.82 -20.08 1.60
N TYR A 70 11.81 -19.51 0.38
CA TYR A 70 10.75 -19.82 -0.58
C TYR A 70 10.90 -21.22 -1.17
N THR A 71 9.78 -21.95 -1.24
CA THR A 71 9.63 -23.26 -1.89
C THR A 71 8.96 -23.12 -3.26
N GLU A 72 8.94 -24.19 -4.06
CA GLU A 72 8.30 -24.19 -5.40
C GLU A 72 8.68 -22.99 -6.27
N VAL A 73 9.99 -22.69 -6.31
CA VAL A 73 10.49 -21.51 -7.01
C VAL A 73 10.58 -21.77 -8.50
N TRP A 74 9.80 -21.00 -9.27
CA TRP A 74 9.92 -20.86 -10.70
C TRP A 74 10.60 -19.54 -11.05
N ILE A 75 11.50 -19.56 -12.02
CA ILE A 75 12.25 -18.38 -12.47
C ILE A 75 12.09 -18.30 -13.98
N CYS A 76 11.72 -17.13 -14.46
CA CYS A 76 11.56 -16.89 -15.89
C CYS A 76 12.91 -17.08 -16.61
N PRO A 77 12.97 -17.88 -17.69
CA PRO A 77 14.20 -18.08 -18.45
C PRO A 77 14.59 -16.82 -19.24
N ARG A 78 13.62 -15.96 -19.56
CA ARG A 78 13.83 -14.74 -20.36
C ARG A 78 14.07 -13.53 -19.44
N ALA A 79 15.08 -12.74 -19.78
CA ALA A 79 15.37 -11.51 -19.03
C ALA A 79 14.24 -10.49 -19.15
N ASN A 80 13.59 -10.40 -20.32
CA ASN A 80 12.49 -9.48 -20.60
C ASN A 80 11.09 -10.03 -20.26
N GLY A 81 10.96 -11.06 -19.42
CA GLY A 81 9.64 -11.51 -18.93
C GLY A 81 9.09 -10.58 -17.84
N HIS A 82 7.84 -10.16 -17.93
CA HIS A 82 7.25 -9.26 -16.94
C HIS A 82 7.23 -9.85 -15.51
N ILE A 83 6.99 -11.16 -15.37
CA ILE A 83 7.28 -11.94 -14.17
C ILE A 83 8.67 -12.54 -14.30
N GLN A 84 9.54 -12.25 -13.34
CA GLN A 84 10.91 -12.76 -13.27
C GLN A 84 11.04 -14.01 -12.41
N ALA A 85 10.26 -14.13 -11.33
CA ALA A 85 10.20 -15.33 -10.52
C ALA A 85 8.91 -15.44 -9.74
N THR A 86 8.49 -16.66 -9.43
CA THR A 86 7.46 -16.97 -8.46
C THR A 86 8.00 -17.97 -7.43
N GLY A 87 7.34 -18.04 -6.27
CA GLY A 87 7.64 -19.04 -5.26
C GLY A 87 6.63 -19.00 -4.14
N ARG A 88 6.62 -20.01 -3.28
CA ARG A 88 5.76 -20.07 -2.09
C ARG A 88 6.53 -19.63 -0.86
N ASP A 89 5.95 -18.74 -0.08
CA ASP A 89 6.53 -18.35 1.21
C ASP A 89 6.33 -19.41 2.31
N ALA A 90 6.82 -19.14 3.52
CA ALA A 90 6.67 -20.05 4.66
C ALA A 90 5.20 -20.32 5.07
N LYS A 91 4.24 -19.55 4.55
CA LYS A 91 2.81 -19.74 4.74
C LYS A 91 2.14 -20.39 3.51
N GLY A 92 2.91 -20.89 2.55
CA GLY A 92 2.40 -21.52 1.31
C GLY A 92 1.84 -20.54 0.27
N ARG A 93 1.91 -19.22 0.53
CA ARG A 93 1.35 -18.20 -0.36
C ARG A 93 2.26 -18.00 -1.55
N LYS A 94 1.69 -17.96 -2.75
CA LYS A 94 2.41 -17.63 -3.97
C LYS A 94 2.87 -16.17 -3.91
N GLN A 95 4.12 -15.93 -4.23
CA GLN A 95 4.80 -14.64 -4.18
C GLN A 95 5.46 -14.38 -5.52
N TYR A 96 5.41 -13.13 -5.98
CA TYR A 96 5.93 -12.74 -7.29
C TYR A 96 7.18 -11.87 -7.16
N ARG A 97 8.03 -11.94 -8.19
CA ARG A 97 9.09 -11.00 -8.49
C ARG A 97 8.87 -10.55 -9.93
N TYR A 98 8.64 -9.26 -10.11
CA TYR A 98 8.41 -8.64 -11.41
C TYR A 98 9.69 -8.01 -11.96
N HIS A 99 9.73 -7.80 -13.29
CA HIS A 99 10.75 -6.98 -13.93
C HIS A 99 10.67 -5.53 -13.39
N PRO A 100 11.81 -4.83 -13.18
CA PRO A 100 11.79 -3.43 -12.72
C PRO A 100 10.96 -2.51 -13.61
N GLU A 101 11.13 -2.59 -14.93
CA GLU A 101 10.36 -1.77 -15.90
C GLU A 101 8.86 -2.12 -15.89
N PHE A 102 8.49 -3.38 -15.66
CA PHE A 102 7.07 -3.73 -15.47
C PHE A 102 6.51 -3.10 -14.20
N ARG A 103 7.30 -3.07 -13.12
CA ARG A 103 6.89 -2.39 -11.89
C ARG A 103 6.77 -0.89 -12.12
N GLU A 104 7.68 -0.29 -12.85
CA GLU A 104 7.69 1.14 -13.15
C GLU A 104 6.50 1.55 -14.03
N ALA A 105 6.24 0.82 -15.11
CA ALA A 105 5.06 1.00 -15.95
C ALA A 105 3.75 0.81 -15.16
N ARG A 106 3.71 -0.15 -14.23
CA ARG A 106 2.56 -0.35 -13.33
C ARG A 106 2.44 0.72 -12.26
N GLU A 107 3.54 1.34 -11.86
CA GLU A 107 3.57 2.44 -10.90
C GLU A 107 3.13 3.76 -11.56
N SER A 108 3.48 4.00 -12.83
CA SER A 108 3.01 5.14 -13.62
C SER A 108 1.53 5.00 -14.02
N SER A 109 1.08 3.79 -14.39
CA SER A 109 -0.33 3.51 -14.72
C SER A 109 -1.25 3.43 -13.50
N LYS A 110 -0.69 3.45 -12.28
CA LYS A 110 -1.46 3.22 -11.06
C LYS A 110 -2.51 4.30 -10.80
N PHE A 111 -2.19 5.52 -11.21
CA PHE A 111 -2.99 6.70 -10.94
C PHE A 111 -3.75 7.19 -12.16
N SER A 112 -3.41 6.73 -13.38
CA SER A 112 -4.19 7.08 -14.58
C SER A 112 -5.66 6.66 -14.48
N HIS A 113 -5.91 5.52 -13.82
CA HIS A 113 -7.26 4.99 -13.60
C HIS A 113 -8.09 5.83 -12.60
N ILE A 114 -7.47 6.66 -11.75
CA ILE A 114 -8.20 7.36 -10.69
C ILE A 114 -9.10 8.47 -11.22
N MET A 115 -8.73 9.06 -12.36
CA MET A 115 -9.53 10.11 -13.01
C MET A 115 -10.84 9.52 -13.53
N ALA A 116 -10.76 8.39 -14.25
CA ALA A 116 -11.94 7.66 -14.73
C ALA A 116 -12.84 7.22 -13.56
N PHE A 117 -12.24 6.76 -12.45
CA PHE A 117 -12.99 6.45 -11.23
C PHE A 117 -13.72 7.67 -10.66
N ALA A 118 -13.05 8.82 -10.56
CA ALA A 118 -13.66 10.04 -10.03
C ALA A 118 -14.84 10.51 -10.88
N ASP A 119 -14.74 10.38 -12.21
CA ASP A 119 -15.83 10.68 -13.15
C ASP A 119 -17.01 9.71 -13.02
N ALA A 120 -16.75 8.43 -12.75
CA ALA A 120 -17.78 7.42 -12.55
C ALA A 120 -18.41 7.45 -11.14
N LEU A 121 -17.73 8.00 -10.14
CA LEU A 121 -18.19 7.98 -8.75
C LEU A 121 -19.62 8.54 -8.55
N PRO A 122 -20.01 9.66 -9.18
CA PRO A 122 -21.39 10.12 -9.26
C PRO A 122 -22.44 9.04 -9.63
N SER A 123 -22.22 8.33 -10.73
CA SER A 123 -23.18 7.34 -11.23
C SER A 123 -23.19 6.09 -10.36
N ILE A 124 -22.03 5.70 -9.83
CA ILE A 124 -21.89 4.64 -8.83
C ILE A 124 -22.76 4.94 -7.60
N ARG A 125 -22.66 6.14 -7.03
CA ARG A 125 -23.46 6.55 -5.85
C ARG A 125 -24.96 6.48 -6.13
N VAL A 126 -25.41 6.99 -7.28
CA VAL A 126 -26.81 6.92 -7.70
C VAL A 126 -27.29 5.47 -7.80
N ARG A 127 -26.47 4.58 -8.37
CA ARG A 127 -26.82 3.17 -8.52
C ARG A 127 -26.83 2.43 -7.17
N ILE A 128 -25.85 2.66 -6.30
CA ILE A 128 -25.82 2.15 -4.93
C ILE A 128 -27.10 2.57 -4.19
N ASP A 129 -27.50 3.83 -4.32
CA ASP A 129 -28.73 4.32 -3.71
C ASP A 129 -30.00 3.69 -4.28
N ALA A 130 -30.03 3.32 -5.55
CA ALA A 130 -31.13 2.55 -6.11
C ALA A 130 -31.14 1.11 -5.58
N ASP A 131 -30.00 0.43 -5.58
CA ASP A 131 -29.91 -0.99 -5.21
C ASP A 131 -30.14 -1.23 -3.72
N MET A 132 -29.64 -0.34 -2.86
CA MET A 132 -29.90 -0.41 -1.41
C MET A 132 -31.40 -0.16 -1.07
N ARG A 133 -32.24 0.31 -2.01
CA ARG A 133 -33.70 0.54 -1.83
C ARG A 133 -34.53 -0.71 -2.15
N ARG A 134 -33.94 -1.74 -2.76
CA ARG A 134 -34.66 -2.96 -3.17
C ARG A 134 -35.30 -3.68 -1.97
N PRO A 135 -36.47 -4.32 -2.14
CA PRO A 135 -37.10 -5.13 -1.09
C PRO A 135 -36.26 -6.37 -0.76
N GLY A 136 -36.40 -6.93 0.44
CA GLY A 136 -35.66 -8.13 0.87
C GLY A 136 -34.16 -7.90 1.07
N LEU A 137 -33.38 -8.98 0.91
CA LEU A 137 -31.90 -9.00 0.92
C LEU A 137 -31.32 -9.65 -0.36
N PRO A 138 -31.66 -9.15 -1.56
CA PRO A 138 -31.07 -9.66 -2.80
C PRO A 138 -29.59 -9.28 -2.91
N ARG A 139 -28.85 -10.00 -3.76
CA ARG A 139 -27.41 -9.80 -4.05
C ARG A 139 -27.02 -8.33 -4.17
N GLU A 140 -27.68 -7.59 -5.05
CA GLU A 140 -27.32 -6.20 -5.37
C GLU A 140 -27.49 -5.27 -4.17
N LYS A 141 -28.49 -5.51 -3.32
CA LYS A 141 -28.74 -4.69 -2.13
C LYS A 141 -27.61 -4.82 -1.12
N VAL A 142 -27.15 -6.06 -0.90
CA VAL A 142 -26.09 -6.36 0.05
C VAL A 142 -24.75 -5.86 -0.51
N LEU A 143 -24.46 -6.08 -1.80
CA LEU A 143 -23.26 -5.57 -2.46
C LEU A 143 -23.21 -4.04 -2.46
N ALA A 144 -24.31 -3.36 -2.80
CA ALA A 144 -24.40 -1.90 -2.71
C ALA A 144 -24.13 -1.39 -1.30
N THR A 145 -24.65 -2.08 -0.28
CA THR A 145 -24.38 -1.74 1.14
C THR A 145 -22.91 -1.91 1.51
N VAL A 146 -22.27 -2.98 1.02
CA VAL A 146 -20.83 -3.21 1.22
C VAL A 146 -20.00 -2.11 0.54
N VAL A 147 -20.34 -1.70 -0.69
CA VAL A 147 -19.63 -0.61 -1.39
C VAL A 147 -19.85 0.73 -0.69
N HIS A 148 -21.06 1.03 -0.22
CA HIS A 148 -21.33 2.24 0.57
C HIS A 148 -20.52 2.28 1.87
N LEU A 149 -20.42 1.14 2.57
CA LEU A 149 -19.56 1.01 3.74
C LEU A 149 -18.09 1.14 3.40
N LEU A 150 -17.64 0.60 2.27
CA LEU A 150 -16.28 0.74 1.78
C LEU A 150 -15.92 2.22 1.60
N GLU A 151 -16.76 2.98 0.91
CA GLU A 151 -16.54 4.41 0.67
C GLU A 151 -16.55 5.21 1.97
N SER A 152 -17.55 4.99 2.84
CA SER A 152 -17.75 5.80 4.06
C SER A 152 -16.76 5.47 5.19
N THR A 153 -16.29 4.24 5.28
CA THR A 153 -15.40 3.78 6.37
C THR A 153 -13.95 3.60 5.94
N LEU A 154 -13.71 3.50 4.64
CA LEU A 154 -12.43 3.11 4.05
C LEU A 154 -11.95 1.73 4.51
N ILE A 155 -12.80 0.88 5.08
CA ILE A 155 -12.42 -0.51 5.39
C ILE A 155 -12.12 -1.24 4.08
N ARG A 156 -11.07 -2.07 4.08
CA ARG A 156 -10.73 -2.90 2.91
C ARG A 156 -11.81 -3.96 2.67
N VAL A 157 -12.04 -4.31 1.41
CA VAL A 157 -12.68 -5.57 1.05
C VAL A 157 -11.77 -6.72 1.53
N GLY A 158 -12.35 -7.66 2.28
CA GLY A 158 -11.61 -8.78 2.88
C GLY A 158 -11.47 -9.94 1.90
N ASN A 159 -10.51 -10.82 2.14
CA ASN A 159 -10.37 -12.07 1.39
C ASN A 159 -10.38 -13.22 2.41
N ASP A 160 -11.20 -14.24 2.16
CA ASP A 160 -11.43 -15.34 3.11
C ASP A 160 -10.18 -16.13 3.45
N ASP A 161 -9.30 -16.36 2.47
CA ASP A 161 -8.02 -17.04 2.71
C ASP A 161 -7.13 -16.21 3.63
N TYR A 162 -7.15 -14.87 3.46
CA TYR A 162 -6.42 -13.97 4.32
C TYR A 162 -6.99 -13.95 5.75
N ALA A 163 -8.32 -13.93 5.87
CA ALA A 163 -9.03 -13.89 7.14
C ALA A 163 -8.79 -15.17 7.97
N ARG A 164 -8.95 -16.35 7.36
CA ARG A 164 -8.69 -17.63 8.02
C ARG A 164 -7.24 -17.75 8.49
N ALA A 165 -6.28 -17.41 7.63
CA ALA A 165 -4.86 -17.61 7.94
C ALA A 165 -4.29 -16.60 8.95
N ASN A 166 -4.87 -15.40 9.06
CA ASN A 166 -4.28 -14.31 9.86
C ASN A 166 -5.22 -13.74 10.92
N LYS A 167 -6.44 -14.29 11.08
CA LYS A 167 -7.50 -13.76 11.95
C LYS A 167 -7.68 -12.25 11.76
N SER A 168 -7.66 -11.83 10.49
CA SER A 168 -7.62 -10.45 10.05
C SER A 168 -8.72 -10.22 9.01
N TYR A 169 -9.65 -9.33 9.31
CA TYR A 169 -10.90 -9.20 8.57
C TYR A 169 -10.95 -7.91 7.74
N GLY A 170 -11.65 -7.95 6.62
CA GLY A 170 -12.18 -6.80 5.87
C GLY A 170 -13.70 -6.95 5.69
N LEU A 171 -14.35 -6.01 5.00
CA LEU A 171 -15.82 -5.89 4.94
C LEU A 171 -16.53 -7.22 4.66
N THR A 172 -16.17 -7.88 3.57
CA THR A 172 -16.74 -9.16 3.09
C THR A 172 -16.44 -10.37 3.99
N THR A 173 -15.52 -10.23 4.94
CA THR A 173 -15.14 -11.28 5.90
C THR A 173 -15.51 -10.91 7.33
N LEU A 174 -16.27 -9.82 7.52
CA LEU A 174 -16.76 -9.47 8.83
C LEU A 174 -17.76 -10.52 9.31
N ARG A 175 -17.91 -10.62 10.62
CA ARG A 175 -18.77 -11.56 11.31
C ARG A 175 -19.66 -10.79 12.26
N ASP A 176 -20.77 -11.37 12.69
CA ASP A 176 -21.73 -10.67 13.56
C ASP A 176 -21.10 -10.06 14.81
N PRO A 177 -20.17 -10.73 15.53
CA PRO A 177 -19.53 -10.14 16.70
C PRO A 177 -18.67 -8.91 16.41
N HIS A 178 -18.30 -8.67 15.15
CA HIS A 178 -17.49 -7.50 14.76
C HIS A 178 -18.31 -6.22 14.65
N VAL A 179 -19.66 -6.30 14.62
CA VAL A 179 -20.52 -5.14 14.40
C VAL A 179 -21.65 -5.11 15.41
N ARG A 180 -21.75 -3.99 16.13
CA ARG A 180 -22.88 -3.72 17.02
C ARG A 180 -23.79 -2.70 16.36
N VAL A 181 -25.08 -3.01 16.24
CA VAL A 181 -26.09 -2.09 15.70
C VAL A 181 -26.96 -1.57 16.85
N GLN A 182 -27.06 -0.24 16.99
CA GLN A 182 -27.90 0.44 17.97
C GLN A 182 -28.67 1.59 17.31
N GLY A 183 -29.95 1.34 16.99
CA GLY A 183 -30.78 2.32 16.28
C GLY A 183 -30.22 2.63 14.89
N ALA A 184 -29.71 3.85 14.70
CA ALA A 184 -29.07 4.28 13.45
C ALA A 184 -27.54 4.20 13.49
N GLU A 185 -26.94 3.85 14.63
CA GLU A 185 -25.50 3.75 14.79
C GLU A 185 -25.01 2.31 14.62
N LEU A 186 -23.92 2.14 13.87
CA LEU A 186 -23.18 0.90 13.72
C LEU A 186 -21.78 1.11 14.27
N SER A 187 -21.36 0.28 15.23
CA SER A 187 -20.00 0.29 15.76
C SER A 187 -19.25 -0.95 15.29
N PHE A 188 -18.15 -0.73 14.56
CA PHE A 188 -17.29 -1.78 14.03
C PHE A 188 -16.07 -1.95 14.93
N ARG A 189 -15.81 -3.19 15.37
CA ARG A 189 -14.59 -3.55 16.11
C ARG A 189 -14.03 -4.89 15.65
N PHE A 190 -12.88 -4.87 14.99
CA PHE A 190 -12.22 -6.08 14.48
C PHE A 190 -10.71 -5.87 14.28
N LYS A 191 -9.97 -6.97 14.14
CA LYS A 191 -8.57 -6.93 13.70
C LYS A 191 -8.54 -6.97 12.19
N GLY A 192 -7.98 -5.94 11.56
CA GLY A 192 -7.81 -5.86 10.11
C GLY A 192 -6.42 -6.32 9.66
N LYS A 193 -6.09 -6.00 8.40
CA LYS A 193 -4.79 -6.30 7.79
C LYS A 193 -3.62 -5.87 8.69
N SER A 194 -2.59 -6.72 8.74
CA SER A 194 -1.39 -6.53 9.57
C SER A 194 -1.68 -6.45 11.08
N GLY A 195 -2.82 -6.95 11.54
CA GLY A 195 -3.21 -7.00 12.95
C GLY A 195 -3.68 -5.66 13.53
N LYS A 196 -3.85 -4.62 12.69
CA LYS A 196 -4.32 -3.31 13.15
C LYS A 196 -5.78 -3.41 13.62
N THR A 197 -6.07 -2.97 14.84
CA THR A 197 -7.43 -2.91 15.35
C THR A 197 -8.19 -1.75 14.71
N TRP A 198 -9.34 -2.05 14.12
CA TRP A 198 -10.31 -1.09 13.64
C TRP A 198 -11.37 -0.89 14.73
N ASN A 199 -11.69 0.37 15.02
CA ASN A 199 -12.71 0.78 15.97
C ASN A 199 -13.33 2.08 15.47
N LEU A 200 -14.48 1.99 14.79
CA LEU A 200 -15.17 3.16 14.21
C LEU A 200 -16.69 3.03 14.34
N SER A 201 -17.38 4.16 14.36
CA SER A 201 -18.84 4.24 14.31
C SER A 201 -19.30 4.87 13.00
N VAL A 202 -20.39 4.37 12.44
CA VAL A 202 -21.11 4.94 11.30
C VAL A 202 -22.54 5.21 11.74
N LYS A 203 -23.05 6.40 11.45
CA LYS A 203 -24.46 6.75 11.72
C LYS A 203 -25.23 6.82 10.41
N ASP A 204 -25.93 5.74 10.09
CA ASP A 204 -26.77 5.62 8.89
C ASP A 204 -27.92 4.64 9.18
N ARG A 205 -29.14 5.19 9.28
CA ARG A 205 -30.34 4.40 9.61
C ARG A 205 -30.67 3.35 8.56
N ARG A 206 -30.31 3.58 7.29
CA ARG A 206 -30.57 2.64 6.21
C ARG A 206 -29.59 1.49 6.28
N VAL A 207 -28.29 1.79 6.39
CA VAL A 207 -27.23 0.78 6.53
C VAL A 207 -27.46 -0.04 7.80
N ALA A 208 -27.80 0.60 8.93
CA ALA A 208 -28.09 -0.09 10.18
C ALA A 208 -29.19 -1.13 10.03
N ARG A 209 -30.28 -0.80 9.30
CA ARG A 209 -31.35 -1.76 9.01
C ARG A 209 -30.90 -2.91 8.13
N ILE A 210 -30.11 -2.64 7.09
CA ILE A 210 -29.64 -3.70 6.17
C ILE A 210 -28.67 -4.63 6.90
N VAL A 211 -27.69 -4.08 7.62
CA VAL A 211 -26.72 -4.86 8.40
C VAL A 211 -27.44 -5.67 9.48
N LYS A 212 -28.43 -5.09 10.16
CA LYS A 212 -29.22 -5.83 11.15
C LYS A 212 -29.97 -7.00 10.51
N ALA A 213 -30.59 -6.79 9.33
CA ALA A 213 -31.26 -7.85 8.61
C ALA A 213 -30.28 -8.95 8.15
N CYS A 214 -29.04 -8.61 7.78
CA CYS A 214 -28.02 -9.60 7.51
C CYS A 214 -27.61 -10.39 8.78
N GLN A 215 -27.51 -9.75 9.95
CA GLN A 215 -27.25 -10.43 11.23
C GLN A 215 -28.37 -11.37 11.68
N ASP A 216 -29.59 -11.20 11.14
CA ASP A 216 -30.74 -12.05 11.45
C ASP A 216 -30.77 -13.30 10.54
N LEU A 217 -29.92 -13.37 9.51
CA LEU A 217 -29.71 -14.58 8.71
C LEU A 217 -28.87 -15.61 9.50
N PRO A 218 -29.13 -16.92 9.34
CA PRO A 218 -28.35 -17.94 10.04
C PRO A 218 -26.94 -18.05 9.43
N GLY A 219 -25.91 -17.86 10.26
CA GLY A 219 -24.53 -17.98 9.80
C GLY A 219 -23.54 -17.40 10.79
N GLN A 220 -22.28 -17.30 10.37
CA GLN A 220 -21.26 -16.53 11.10
C GLN A 220 -20.80 -15.28 10.35
N GLU A 221 -21.00 -15.25 9.02
CA GLU A 221 -20.51 -14.18 8.16
C GLU A 221 -21.56 -13.07 8.10
N LEU A 222 -21.11 -11.82 8.27
CA LEU A 222 -22.00 -10.68 8.46
C LEU A 222 -22.75 -10.29 7.19
N PHE A 223 -22.10 -10.38 6.04
CA PHE A 223 -22.71 -10.01 4.76
C PHE A 223 -23.05 -11.26 3.97
N GLN A 224 -24.35 -11.51 3.90
CA GLN A 224 -24.96 -12.60 3.17
C GLN A 224 -26.19 -12.06 2.44
N TYR A 225 -26.53 -12.66 1.32
CA TYR A 225 -27.74 -12.36 0.56
C TYR A 225 -28.56 -13.63 0.32
N VAL A 226 -29.83 -13.44 0.00
CA VAL A 226 -30.74 -14.51 -0.42
C VAL A 226 -30.86 -14.41 -1.94
N ASP A 227 -30.55 -15.50 -2.64
CA ASP A 227 -30.67 -15.57 -4.10
C ASP A 227 -32.11 -15.83 -4.55
N GLU A 228 -32.32 -15.94 -5.86
CA GLU A 228 -33.66 -16.10 -6.46
C GLU A 228 -34.32 -17.43 -6.09
N ASP A 229 -33.52 -18.45 -5.75
CA ASP A 229 -33.98 -19.77 -5.30
C ASP A 229 -34.28 -19.80 -3.79
N GLY A 230 -34.06 -18.68 -3.09
CA GLY A 230 -34.22 -18.58 -1.64
C GLY A 230 -33.02 -19.13 -0.86
N GLU A 231 -31.93 -19.47 -1.54
CA GLU A 231 -30.72 -19.95 -0.89
C GLU A 231 -29.87 -18.80 -0.36
N GLN A 232 -29.18 -19.05 0.75
CA GLN A 232 -28.25 -18.08 1.33
C GLN A 232 -26.88 -18.20 0.69
N ARG A 233 -26.32 -17.06 0.31
CA ARG A 233 -25.01 -16.94 -0.31
C ARG A 233 -24.15 -15.95 0.48
N ASP A 234 -22.88 -16.27 0.61
CA ASP A 234 -21.88 -15.36 1.16
C ASP A 234 -21.52 -14.27 0.15
N VAL A 235 -20.99 -13.16 0.66
CA VAL A 235 -20.45 -12.08 -0.17
C VAL A 235 -18.93 -12.15 -0.17
N THR A 236 -18.33 -12.38 -1.32
CA THR A 236 -16.87 -12.44 -1.47
C THR A 236 -16.30 -11.13 -2.03
N SER A 237 -14.97 -11.01 -1.98
CA SER A 237 -14.29 -9.90 -2.67
C SER A 237 -14.46 -9.91 -4.19
N ALA A 238 -14.69 -11.09 -4.78
CA ALA A 238 -14.92 -11.21 -6.21
C ALA A 238 -16.28 -10.60 -6.57
N ASP A 239 -17.31 -10.88 -5.77
CA ASP A 239 -18.67 -10.36 -5.98
C ASP A 239 -18.71 -8.83 -5.92
N VAL A 240 -17.99 -8.22 -4.98
CA VAL A 240 -17.92 -6.74 -4.88
C VAL A 240 -17.30 -6.12 -6.12
N ASN A 241 -16.20 -6.69 -6.63
CA ASN A 241 -15.55 -6.16 -7.83
C ASN A 241 -16.35 -6.47 -9.11
N ALA A 242 -17.01 -7.62 -9.17
CA ALA A 242 -17.93 -7.96 -10.26
C ALA A 242 -19.09 -6.97 -10.31
N TYR A 243 -19.73 -6.69 -9.17
CA TYR A 243 -20.79 -5.70 -9.07
C TYR A 243 -20.35 -4.30 -9.49
N LEU A 244 -19.16 -3.83 -9.07
CA LEU A 244 -18.62 -2.54 -9.51
C LEU A 244 -18.45 -2.47 -11.03
N ARG A 245 -17.96 -3.55 -11.65
CA ARG A 245 -17.84 -3.66 -13.11
C ARG A 245 -19.21 -3.68 -13.79
N GLU A 246 -20.15 -4.45 -13.26
CA GLU A 246 -21.53 -4.56 -13.77
C GLU A 246 -22.24 -3.19 -13.79
N ILE A 247 -22.11 -2.40 -12.72
CA ILE A 247 -22.84 -1.12 -12.61
C ILE A 247 -22.17 0.03 -13.37
N THR A 248 -20.88 -0.08 -13.70
CA THR A 248 -20.13 0.98 -14.38
C THR A 248 -19.82 0.68 -15.83
N GLY A 249 -19.77 -0.59 -16.23
CA GLY A 249 -19.23 -1.02 -17.52
C GLY A 249 -17.72 -0.74 -17.65
N GLN A 250 -17.02 -0.47 -16.54
CA GLN A 250 -15.61 -0.08 -16.50
C GLN A 250 -14.84 -1.00 -15.55
N ASP A 251 -13.51 -1.03 -15.65
CA ASP A 251 -12.62 -1.82 -14.78
C ASP A 251 -12.42 -1.22 -13.37
N ILE A 252 -13.49 -0.67 -12.79
CA ILE A 252 -13.49 -0.11 -11.43
C ILE A 252 -13.42 -1.21 -10.38
N THR A 253 -12.57 -0.98 -9.38
CA THR A 253 -12.33 -1.90 -8.27
C THR A 253 -12.56 -1.24 -6.92
N ALA A 254 -12.73 -2.08 -5.91
CA ALA A 254 -12.79 -1.69 -4.50
C ALA A 254 -11.58 -0.85 -4.03
N LYS A 255 -10.43 -1.01 -4.67
CA LYS A 255 -9.20 -0.28 -4.31
C LYS A 255 -9.26 1.17 -4.75
N ASP A 256 -9.95 1.48 -5.85
CA ASP A 256 -10.00 2.82 -6.43
C ASP A 256 -10.63 3.81 -5.44
N PHE A 257 -11.69 3.43 -4.74
CA PHE A 257 -12.27 4.21 -3.64
C PHE A 257 -11.24 4.65 -2.59
N ARG A 258 -10.38 3.73 -2.14
CA ARG A 258 -9.36 4.03 -1.13
C ARG A 258 -8.23 4.91 -1.69
N THR A 259 -7.91 4.77 -2.97
CA THR A 259 -6.92 5.61 -3.66
C THR A 259 -7.46 7.02 -3.86
N TRP A 260 -8.73 7.16 -4.25
CA TRP A 260 -9.39 8.44 -4.43
C TRP A 260 -9.53 9.17 -3.10
N ALA A 261 -10.06 8.48 -2.08
CA ALA A 261 -10.16 9.03 -0.73
C ALA A 261 -8.78 9.41 -0.16
N GLY A 262 -7.75 8.58 -0.38
CA GLY A 262 -6.39 8.92 0.05
C GLY A 262 -5.85 10.18 -0.62
N THR A 263 -6.15 10.37 -1.91
CA THR A 263 -5.76 11.55 -2.69
C THR A 263 -6.49 12.80 -2.22
N VAL A 264 -7.81 12.74 -2.08
CA VAL A 264 -8.63 13.86 -1.58
C VAL A 264 -8.25 14.24 -0.15
N LEU A 265 -8.10 13.26 0.74
CA LEU A 265 -7.68 13.49 2.13
C LEU A 265 -6.29 14.11 2.22
N ALA A 266 -5.37 13.74 1.32
CA ALA A 266 -4.04 14.34 1.27
C ALA A 266 -4.12 15.81 0.84
N ALA A 267 -4.90 16.13 -0.19
CA ALA A 267 -5.10 17.50 -0.64
C ALA A 267 -5.69 18.38 0.48
N LEU A 268 -6.72 17.88 1.18
CA LEU A 268 -7.33 18.58 2.30
C LEU A 268 -6.37 18.77 3.47
N ALA A 269 -5.63 17.73 3.86
CA ALA A 269 -4.65 17.83 4.93
C ALA A 269 -3.51 18.81 4.58
N LEU A 270 -3.12 18.89 3.31
CA LEU A 270 -2.13 19.85 2.83
C LEU A 270 -2.66 21.28 2.82
N ARG A 271 -3.95 21.46 2.51
CA ARG A 271 -4.63 22.75 2.55
C ARG A 271 -4.67 23.37 3.95
N GLU A 272 -4.70 22.55 4.99
CA GLU A 272 -4.71 23.01 6.39
C GLU A 272 -3.36 23.63 6.82
N PHE A 273 -2.27 23.40 6.08
CA PHE A 273 -0.99 24.03 6.39
C PHE A 273 -0.88 25.40 5.72
N GLU A 274 -0.56 26.44 6.50
CA GLU A 274 -0.22 27.77 5.99
C GLU A 274 0.98 27.74 5.03
N ALA A 275 1.12 28.82 4.25
CA ALA A 275 2.25 29.05 3.35
C ALA A 275 3.59 28.76 4.04
N PHE A 276 4.45 28.04 3.33
CA PHE A 276 5.76 27.66 3.84
C PHE A 276 6.84 28.64 3.37
N ASP A 277 7.70 29.00 4.30
CA ASP A 277 8.84 29.92 4.17
C ASP A 277 10.16 29.18 3.91
N SER A 278 10.13 27.84 3.86
CA SER A 278 11.28 27.01 3.50
C SER A 278 10.89 25.63 2.96
N GLU A 279 11.74 25.09 2.08
CA GLU A 279 11.60 23.73 1.54
C GLU A 279 11.58 22.65 2.63
N ALA A 280 12.29 22.87 3.74
CA ALA A 280 12.30 21.96 4.89
C ALA A 280 10.92 21.90 5.58
N LYS A 281 10.24 23.04 5.73
CA LYS A 281 8.89 23.12 6.27
C LYS A 281 7.88 22.47 5.33
N ALA A 282 8.00 22.69 4.01
CA ALA A 282 7.16 22.04 3.01
C ALA A 282 7.24 20.49 3.08
N LYS A 283 8.47 19.95 3.12
CA LYS A 283 8.70 18.50 3.27
C LYS A 283 8.15 17.95 4.59
N LYS A 284 8.20 18.72 5.68
CA LYS A 284 7.63 18.34 6.97
C LYS A 284 6.09 18.30 6.91
N ASN A 285 5.46 19.29 6.27
CA ASN A 285 4.01 19.33 6.09
C ASN A 285 3.52 18.15 5.25
N VAL A 286 4.20 17.85 4.13
CA VAL A 286 3.93 16.66 3.32
C VAL A 286 4.04 15.37 4.12
N ARG A 287 5.07 15.22 4.95
CA ARG A 287 5.21 14.03 5.82
C ARG A 287 4.02 13.91 6.77
N THR A 288 3.65 14.99 7.45
CA THR A 288 2.54 15.02 8.41
C THR A 288 1.21 14.69 7.74
N ALA A 289 0.94 15.24 6.55
CA ALA A 289 -0.25 14.93 5.76
C ALA A 289 -0.31 13.43 5.41
N ILE A 290 0.80 12.87 4.91
CA ILE A 290 0.88 11.43 4.59
C ILE A 290 0.64 10.56 5.83
N GLU A 291 1.20 10.93 6.98
CA GLU A 291 1.02 10.20 8.25
C GLU A 291 -0.45 10.22 8.69
N SER A 292 -1.12 11.37 8.58
CA SER A 292 -2.56 11.52 8.86
C SER A 292 -3.41 10.61 7.95
N VAL A 293 -3.19 10.68 6.64
CA VAL A 293 -3.93 9.86 5.66
C VAL A 293 -3.64 8.36 5.86
N ALA A 294 -2.39 7.99 6.13
CA ALA A 294 -2.01 6.61 6.42
C ALA A 294 -2.70 6.07 7.68
N GLY A 295 -2.85 6.92 8.71
CA GLY A 295 -3.61 6.64 9.92
C GLY A 295 -5.05 6.26 9.60
N ARG A 296 -5.75 7.11 8.83
CA ARG A 296 -7.14 6.90 8.40
C ARG A 296 -7.32 5.66 7.52
N LEU A 297 -6.44 5.43 6.56
CA LEU A 297 -6.51 4.27 5.65
C LEU A 297 -6.04 2.95 6.28
N GLY A 298 -5.37 2.99 7.43
CA GLY A 298 -4.78 1.80 8.04
C GLY A 298 -3.58 1.26 7.26
N ASN A 299 -2.70 2.16 6.83
CA ASN A 299 -1.48 1.86 6.07
C ASN A 299 -0.24 2.37 6.80
N THR A 300 0.95 1.93 6.35
CA THR A 300 2.19 2.65 6.70
C THR A 300 2.31 3.91 5.84
N PRO A 301 3.01 4.97 6.32
CA PRO A 301 3.21 6.20 5.53
C PRO A 301 3.84 5.94 4.16
N THR A 302 4.82 5.03 4.09
CA THR A 302 5.48 4.65 2.83
C THR A 302 4.51 4.02 1.83
N ILE A 303 3.66 3.10 2.29
CA ILE A 303 2.66 2.47 1.41
C ILE A 303 1.58 3.49 1.04
N CYS A 304 1.14 4.33 1.96
CA CYS A 304 0.17 5.39 1.69
C CYS A 304 0.64 6.31 0.57
N ARG A 305 1.85 6.87 0.70
CA ARG A 305 2.46 7.75 -0.30
C ARG A 305 2.58 7.10 -1.67
N LYS A 306 3.08 5.85 -1.72
CA LYS A 306 3.33 5.16 -2.99
C LYS A 306 2.06 4.64 -3.65
N CYS A 307 0.98 4.46 -2.89
CA CYS A 307 -0.13 3.64 -3.34
C CYS A 307 -1.52 4.24 -3.30
N TYR A 308 -1.71 5.29 -2.52
CA TYR A 308 -3.04 5.81 -2.23
C TYR A 308 -3.14 7.33 -2.36
N ILE A 309 -2.04 8.02 -2.66
CA ILE A 309 -2.00 9.47 -2.84
C ILE A 309 -1.44 9.74 -4.23
N HIS A 310 -2.20 10.43 -5.07
CA HIS A 310 -1.73 10.85 -6.38
C HIS A 310 -0.52 11.79 -6.25
N PRO A 311 0.60 11.55 -6.96
CA PRO A 311 1.84 12.32 -6.81
C PRO A 311 1.66 13.82 -7.07
N GLN A 312 0.85 14.18 -8.08
CA GLN A 312 0.57 15.58 -8.41
C GLN A 312 -0.01 16.42 -7.26
N ILE A 313 -0.67 15.80 -6.27
CA ILE A 313 -1.11 16.52 -5.07
C ILE A 313 0.09 16.90 -4.19
N LEU A 314 1.05 16.00 -4.05
CA LEU A 314 2.25 16.25 -3.25
C LEU A 314 3.20 17.22 -3.98
N ASP A 315 3.35 17.05 -5.29
CA ASP A 315 4.23 17.87 -6.11
C ASP A 315 3.68 19.30 -6.20
N GLY A 316 2.38 19.47 -6.45
CA GLY A 316 1.74 20.78 -6.46
C GLY A 316 1.83 21.53 -5.12
N TYR A 317 1.82 20.82 -3.99
CA TYR A 317 2.06 21.48 -2.70
C TYR A 317 3.49 21.96 -2.56
N LEU A 318 4.48 21.17 -3.02
CA LEU A 318 5.89 21.55 -2.93
C LEU A 318 6.24 22.71 -3.88
N GLU A 319 5.52 22.85 -4.98
CA GLU A 319 5.65 23.96 -5.93
C GLU A 319 5.00 25.25 -5.42
N GLY A 320 4.07 25.16 -4.46
CA GLY A 320 3.37 26.31 -3.87
C GLY A 320 1.99 26.56 -4.47
N ASP A 321 1.67 25.94 -5.60
CA ASP A 321 0.47 26.25 -6.39
C ASP A 321 -0.80 25.54 -5.89
N LEU A 322 -0.67 24.52 -5.01
CA LEU A 322 -1.81 23.70 -4.58
C LEU A 322 -2.92 24.50 -3.91
N LEU A 323 -2.55 25.48 -3.07
CA LEU A 323 -3.52 26.21 -2.25
C LEU A 323 -4.39 27.13 -3.11
N GLU A 324 -3.77 27.87 -4.02
CA GLU A 324 -4.42 28.79 -4.94
C GLU A 324 -5.31 28.02 -5.93
N GLN A 325 -4.77 26.94 -6.54
CA GLN A 325 -5.51 26.13 -7.52
C GLN A 325 -6.72 25.41 -6.92
N VAL A 326 -6.66 24.97 -5.65
CA VAL A 326 -7.82 24.37 -4.98
C VAL A 326 -8.88 25.42 -4.66
N GLN A 327 -8.50 26.65 -4.32
CA GLN A 327 -9.47 27.74 -4.08
C GLN A 327 -10.19 28.14 -5.37
N GLU A 328 -9.44 28.37 -6.45
CA GLU A 328 -10.02 28.70 -7.78
C GLU A 328 -10.92 27.59 -8.31
N ALA A 329 -10.54 26.32 -8.11
CA ALA A 329 -11.37 25.18 -8.51
C ALA A 329 -12.68 25.12 -7.73
N VAL A 330 -12.67 25.33 -6.41
CA VAL A 330 -13.90 25.38 -5.60
C VAL A 330 -14.84 26.49 -6.08
N GLU A 331 -14.31 27.69 -6.34
CA GLU A 331 -15.10 28.84 -6.82
C GLU A 331 -15.70 28.60 -8.21
N THR A 332 -14.93 28.03 -9.13
CA THR A 332 -15.38 27.71 -10.49
C THR A 332 -16.48 26.63 -10.47
N GLU A 333 -16.33 25.61 -9.64
CA GLU A 333 -17.27 24.49 -9.58
C GLU A 333 -18.57 24.82 -8.83
N LEU A 334 -18.52 25.76 -7.88
CA LEU A 334 -19.71 26.38 -7.29
C LEU A 334 -20.54 27.14 -8.35
N CYS A 335 -19.91 27.60 -9.44
CA CYS A 335 -20.59 28.26 -10.56
C CYS A 335 -21.11 27.28 -11.63
N GLU A 336 -20.52 26.08 -11.78
CA GLU A 336 -20.84 25.15 -12.88
C GLU A 336 -21.74 23.95 -12.51
N ASP A 337 -22.37 23.94 -11.33
CA ASP A 337 -23.44 22.98 -10.99
C ASP A 337 -22.99 21.50 -11.15
N LEU A 338 -21.81 21.14 -10.63
CA LEU A 338 -21.30 19.77 -10.53
C LEU A 338 -22.10 18.96 -9.49
N ASN A 339 -23.33 18.62 -9.84
CA ASN A 339 -24.37 18.15 -8.92
C ASN A 339 -24.18 16.73 -8.32
N ARG A 340 -22.97 16.15 -8.24
CA ARG A 340 -22.80 14.75 -7.77
C ARG A 340 -21.50 14.38 -7.04
N LEU A 341 -20.43 15.15 -7.17
CA LEU A 341 -19.24 15.02 -6.32
C LEU A 341 -19.35 15.97 -5.13
N LYS A 342 -18.67 15.65 -4.02
CA LYS A 342 -18.51 16.63 -2.94
C LYS A 342 -17.63 17.78 -3.42
N PRO A 343 -17.78 19.01 -2.88
CA PRO A 343 -16.96 20.16 -3.30
C PRO A 343 -15.45 19.88 -3.23
N GLU A 344 -15.01 19.15 -2.21
CA GLU A 344 -13.59 18.78 -2.07
C GLU A 344 -13.12 17.75 -3.10
N GLU A 345 -14.02 16.85 -3.52
CA GLU A 345 -13.71 15.83 -4.53
C GLU A 345 -13.61 16.45 -5.91
N ALA A 346 -14.54 17.35 -6.22
CA ALA A 346 -14.58 18.04 -7.48
C ALA A 346 -13.36 18.98 -7.63
N ALA A 347 -13.03 19.77 -6.60
CA ALA A 347 -11.86 20.64 -6.63
C ALA A 347 -10.54 19.88 -6.84
N VAL A 348 -10.40 18.71 -6.20
CA VAL A 348 -9.25 17.83 -6.39
C VAL A 348 -9.23 17.24 -7.80
N LEU A 349 -10.39 16.89 -8.37
CA LEU A 349 -10.50 16.40 -9.73
C LEU A 349 -10.06 17.46 -10.74
N SER A 350 -10.57 18.69 -10.61
CA SER A 350 -10.21 19.83 -11.46
C SER A 350 -8.72 20.14 -11.39
N LEU A 351 -8.17 20.26 -10.17
CA LEU A 351 -6.74 20.41 -9.93
C LEU A 351 -5.91 19.33 -10.65
N LEU A 352 -6.28 18.06 -10.49
CA LEU A 352 -5.55 16.95 -11.12
C LEU A 352 -5.63 17.01 -12.64
N ARG A 353 -6.77 17.38 -13.22
CA ARG A 353 -6.90 17.58 -14.68
C ARG A 353 -5.92 18.64 -15.17
N THR A 354 -5.96 19.84 -14.56
CA THR A 354 -5.08 20.94 -14.94
C THR A 354 -3.60 20.56 -14.87
N ARG A 355 -3.18 19.91 -13.76
CA ARG A 355 -1.79 19.50 -13.58
C ARG A 355 -1.35 18.38 -14.51
N LEU A 356 -2.23 17.43 -14.81
CA LEU A 356 -1.93 16.35 -15.76
C LEU A 356 -1.83 16.86 -17.20
N GLU A 357 -2.66 17.81 -17.59
CA GLU A 357 -2.56 18.45 -18.91
C GLU A 357 -1.29 19.31 -19.01
N ALA A 358 -0.94 20.08 -17.97
CA ALA A 358 0.33 20.81 -17.92
C ALA A 358 1.54 19.88 -18.01
N ALA A 359 1.52 18.75 -17.29
CA ALA A 359 2.60 17.76 -17.34
C ALA A 359 2.74 17.06 -18.71
N LYS A 360 1.66 16.94 -19.50
CA LYS A 360 1.72 16.44 -20.88
C LYS A 360 2.24 17.50 -21.87
N ALA A 361 2.00 18.78 -21.57
CA ALA A 361 2.39 19.90 -22.41
C ALA A 361 3.87 20.31 -22.24
N GLU A 362 4.53 19.92 -21.14
CA GLU A 362 5.97 20.10 -20.99
C GLU A 362 6.75 19.12 -21.91
N PRO A 363 7.65 19.61 -22.80
CA PRO A 363 8.52 18.73 -23.56
C PRO A 363 9.46 17.99 -22.60
N GLU A 364 9.69 16.69 -22.86
CA GLU A 364 10.60 15.83 -22.08
C GLU A 364 11.89 16.58 -21.72
N ARG A 365 12.06 16.93 -20.43
CA ARG A 365 13.33 17.44 -19.94
C ARG A 365 14.39 16.34 -20.13
N PRO A 366 15.54 16.63 -20.76
CA PRO A 366 16.58 15.63 -20.91
C PRO A 366 17.04 15.16 -19.53
N ALA A 367 17.19 13.84 -19.39
CA ALA A 367 17.61 13.18 -18.16
C ALA A 367 18.84 13.88 -17.54
N PRO A 368 18.93 13.99 -16.20
CA PRO A 368 20.09 14.59 -15.55
C PRO A 368 21.35 13.85 -15.97
N ARG A 369 22.29 14.54 -16.62
CA ARG A 369 23.59 13.97 -16.97
C ARG A 369 24.25 13.45 -15.69
N GLU A 370 24.56 12.16 -15.73
CA GLU A 370 25.26 11.42 -14.68
C GLU A 370 26.52 12.20 -14.28
N ASN A 371 26.52 12.72 -13.05
CA ASN A 371 27.60 13.55 -12.54
C ASN A 371 28.84 12.66 -12.39
N GLN A 372 29.77 12.76 -13.35
CA GLN A 372 31.03 12.03 -13.34
C GLN A 372 31.74 12.29 -12.01
N ARG A 373 31.89 11.21 -11.23
CA ARG A 373 32.71 11.21 -10.01
C ARG A 373 34.12 11.65 -10.39
N LYS A 374 34.51 12.85 -9.95
CA LYS A 374 35.91 13.31 -9.97
C LYS A 374 36.75 12.29 -9.21
N SER A 375 37.66 11.63 -9.92
CA SER A 375 38.72 10.80 -9.34
C SER A 375 39.67 11.69 -8.53
N PRO A 376 40.18 11.26 -7.36
CA PRO A 376 41.17 12.05 -6.64
C PRO A 376 42.50 12.05 -7.40
N ALA A 377 43.08 13.24 -7.55
CA ALA A 377 44.33 13.47 -8.25
C ALA A 377 45.50 12.74 -7.58
N LYS A 378 46.35 12.13 -8.43
CA LYS A 378 47.64 11.54 -8.08
C LYS A 378 48.56 12.61 -7.49
N ALA A 379 49.01 12.42 -6.25
CA ALA A 379 50.14 13.15 -5.69
C ALA A 379 51.45 12.58 -6.25
N SER A 380 52.22 13.42 -6.93
CA SER A 380 53.56 13.16 -7.45
C SER A 380 54.61 13.12 -6.33
N ALA A 381 55.63 12.28 -6.52
CA ALA A 381 56.67 11.97 -5.55
C ALA A 381 57.89 12.93 -5.58
N ARG A 382 58.39 13.24 -4.36
CA ARG A 382 59.81 13.37 -3.91
C ARG A 382 60.65 14.59 -4.35
N PRO A 383 61.78 14.95 -3.65
CA PRO A 383 62.65 14.10 -2.82
C PRO A 383 63.11 14.63 -1.44
N LYS A 384 63.98 13.82 -0.80
CA LYS A 384 64.53 13.86 0.56
C LYS A 384 65.67 14.88 0.78
N GLY A 385 65.84 15.30 2.04
CA GLY A 385 67.08 15.79 2.69
C GLY A 385 66.73 16.75 3.83
N GLY A 386 67.30 16.77 5.05
CA GLY A 386 68.32 16.00 5.76
C GLY A 386 68.57 16.67 7.13
N ALA A 387 68.97 15.87 8.15
CA ALA A 387 69.70 16.22 9.39
C ALA A 387 69.05 17.16 10.46
N ARG A 388 68.79 16.66 11.70
CA ARG A 388 69.53 16.84 13.00
C ARG A 388 69.30 18.24 13.65
N ALA A 389 69.19 18.47 14.97
CA ALA A 389 69.31 17.70 16.22
C ALA A 389 68.81 18.55 17.43
N GLY A 390 68.60 17.90 18.58
CA GLY A 390 68.65 18.49 19.95
C GLY A 390 67.31 18.98 20.52
N GLY A 391 66.91 18.72 21.76
CA GLY A 391 67.51 18.02 22.90
C GLY A 391 66.76 18.42 24.19
N LYS A 392 66.79 17.51 25.19
CA LYS A 392 66.50 17.69 26.64
C LYS A 392 65.01 17.90 27.03
N ALA A 393 64.34 17.09 27.85
CA ALA A 393 64.60 16.43 29.14
C ALA A 393 63.83 17.11 30.31
N LYS A 394 63.28 16.23 31.19
CA LYS A 394 62.77 16.40 32.58
C LYS A 394 61.25 16.37 32.74
N ALA A 395 60.66 15.86 33.82
CA ALA A 395 60.98 14.83 34.84
C ALA A 395 59.80 14.81 35.82
N ALA A 396 59.46 13.61 36.34
CA ALA A 396 58.84 13.30 37.65
C ALA A 396 57.47 13.95 38.00
N ALA A 397 56.55 13.43 38.82
CA ALA A 397 56.44 12.35 39.81
C ALA A 397 54.93 11.95 39.82
N ARG A 398 54.44 10.71 39.99
CA ARG A 398 54.56 9.66 41.02
C ARG A 398 53.89 9.97 42.38
N LYS A 399 52.83 9.19 42.67
CA LYS A 399 52.28 8.62 43.94
C LYS A 399 50.77 8.91 44.08
N ALA A 400 49.84 7.96 44.11
CA ALA A 400 49.66 6.70 44.87
C ALA A 400 49.15 6.88 46.31
N GLY A 401 47.95 6.34 46.57
CA GLY A 401 47.35 6.01 47.87
C GLY A 401 45.95 5.39 47.64
N LYS A 402 45.82 4.04 47.58
CA LYS A 402 45.37 3.09 48.61
C LYS A 402 43.94 3.35 49.14
N ALA A 403 42.96 2.50 48.80
CA ALA A 403 42.45 1.32 49.56
C ALA A 403 41.46 1.73 50.68
N ALA A 404 40.33 1.10 51.00
CA ALA A 404 39.91 -0.31 50.97
C ALA A 404 38.34 -0.37 50.99
N ALA A 405 37.69 -1.30 50.28
CA ALA A 405 37.11 -2.57 50.77
C ALA A 405 35.84 -2.48 51.66
N ALA A 406 34.73 -3.05 51.18
CA ALA A 406 33.88 -4.00 51.94
C ALA A 406 32.87 -4.71 51.03
N ARG A 407 32.95 -6.05 51.00
CA ARG A 407 31.90 -7.02 50.60
C ARG A 407 30.75 -6.91 51.64
N ALA A 408 29.50 -7.30 51.41
CA ALA A 408 29.07 -8.66 51.05
C ALA A 408 27.54 -8.77 50.83
N ARG A 409 27.18 -9.65 49.89
CA ARG A 409 26.12 -10.70 49.94
C ARG A 409 24.63 -10.36 50.13
N ARG A 410 23.87 -10.61 49.05
CA ARG A 410 22.52 -11.23 49.00
C ARG A 410 22.51 -12.66 49.61
N PRO A 411 21.38 -13.21 50.10
CA PRO A 411 20.27 -13.79 49.28
C PRO A 411 18.84 -13.48 49.82
N ALA A 412 17.81 -13.29 48.97
CA ALA A 412 16.80 -14.23 48.42
C ALA A 412 15.67 -14.66 49.41
N PRO A 413 14.44 -14.97 48.93
CA PRO A 413 13.17 -14.64 49.61
C PRO A 413 12.27 -15.84 49.99
N GLU A 414 11.41 -15.68 50.99
CA GLU A 414 10.19 -16.45 51.34
C GLU A 414 9.31 -15.52 52.23
N GLY A 415 7.98 -15.50 52.29
CA GLY A 415 6.88 -16.27 51.69
C GLY A 415 5.56 -15.89 52.39
N ALA A 416 4.44 -16.03 51.66
CA ALA A 416 3.07 -16.38 52.07
C ALA A 416 2.23 -15.64 53.15
N GLY A 417 0.92 -15.49 52.83
CA GLY A 417 -0.22 -15.28 53.76
C GLY A 417 -1.19 -14.19 53.26
N ALA A 418 -2.18 -14.44 52.40
CA ALA A 418 -3.51 -15.06 52.62
C ALA A 418 -4.43 -14.32 53.63
N SER A 419 -5.53 -13.71 53.15
CA SER A 419 -6.92 -14.01 53.57
C SER A 419 -7.96 -12.99 53.03
N ALA A 420 -9.11 -13.57 52.66
CA ALA A 420 -10.47 -13.10 52.39
C ALA A 420 -10.92 -11.64 52.69
N ALA A 421 -11.67 -11.08 51.74
CA ALA A 421 -13.08 -10.68 51.86
C ALA A 421 -13.69 -10.48 50.46
#